data_AF-A0A9W9Q7S1-F1
#
_entry.id   AF-A0A9W9Q7S1-F1
#
_cell.length_a   1.000
_cell.length_b   1.000
_cell.length_c   1.000
_cell.angle_alpha   90.00
_cell.angle_beta   90.00
_cell.angle_gamma   90.00
#
_symmetry.space_group_name_H-M   'P 1'
#
loop_
_entity.id
_entity.type
_entity.pdbx_description
1 polymer ?
#
loop_
_entity_poly.entity_id
_entity_poly.type
_entity_poly.pdbx_seq_one_letter_code
_entity_poly.pdbx_strand_id
1 'polypeptide(L)'
;MLWVAAQTSEAAFLTSPPSARGRVCQKLLELTIGLLRPLIHGPATGEASPNYPANMVINGVALGGFGVSMDQLGAQSSATGAVDDVATYVHLATVVSASEYKAASMRWWTAAWSLARELKLGRELPPNATTRQDGEMDGEGDIDVNGNKRPPPSLMGHGPGNSAVNLTEEEREERRRIWWLLYATDRHLALCYNRPLTLLDKECEGLLQPMNDDIWQAGDLSSMGYRRAGPSFECTGHSMFGYFLPLMSILGEIVDLQHARNHPRFGLHFRNSGEWESQAMEISRQLDVYAQSLKEFEARYTSSLALGTAEPDPGMEGSNINHMSPSGRSSSTVGSHVSESIVHTKMVVAYGTHIMHVLHILLAGKWDPINLLDDNDLWISSESFISAMGHAVSAAEASSDILEYDPDLSFMPFFFGIYLLQGSFLLLLTADKLQGDASPSVVRACETIVRAHEACVVTLNTEYQRTFRKVMRSALAQVRGRVPEDFGEQQQRRREVLALYRWSGDGSGLAL
;
A
#
# COMPACT_ATOMS: atom_id res chain seq x y z
N MET A 1 -17.11 6.88 -0.29
CA MET A 1 -17.54 5.51 0.12
C MET A 1 -18.64 4.90 -0.76
N LEU A 2 -19.85 5.45 -0.84
CA LEU A 2 -20.95 4.84 -1.62
C LEU A 2 -20.60 4.54 -3.07
N TRP A 3 -19.88 5.45 -3.73
CA TRP A 3 -19.40 5.26 -5.09
C TRP A 3 -18.50 4.02 -5.23
N VAL A 4 -17.54 3.85 -4.31
CA VAL A 4 -16.61 2.70 -4.29
C VAL A 4 -17.39 1.41 -4.07
N ALA A 5 -18.28 1.36 -3.08
CA ALA A 5 -19.08 0.19 -2.78
C ALA A 5 -20.00 -0.22 -3.95
N ALA A 6 -20.55 0.75 -4.69
CA ALA A 6 -21.38 0.47 -5.86
C ALA A 6 -20.61 -0.22 -7.02
N GLN A 7 -19.28 -0.08 -7.09
CA GLN A 7 -18.46 -0.74 -8.11
C GLN A 7 -18.42 -2.25 -7.93
N THR A 8 -18.40 -2.74 -6.70
CA THR A 8 -18.16 -4.15 -6.36
C THR A 8 -19.36 -4.83 -5.71
N SER A 9 -20.41 -4.09 -5.37
CA SER A 9 -21.60 -4.67 -4.75
C SER A 9 -22.37 -5.59 -5.72
N GLU A 10 -22.71 -6.77 -5.19
CA GLU A 10 -23.54 -7.79 -5.83
C GLU A 10 -25.04 -7.64 -5.51
N ALA A 11 -25.45 -6.50 -4.94
CA ALA A 11 -26.86 -6.25 -4.64
C ALA A 11 -27.72 -6.34 -5.90
N ALA A 12 -28.85 -7.06 -5.81
CA ALA A 12 -29.75 -7.31 -6.94
C ALA A 12 -30.19 -6.02 -7.68
N PHE A 13 -30.33 -4.91 -6.95
CA PHE A 13 -30.65 -3.60 -7.52
C PHE A 13 -29.60 -3.10 -8.53
N LEU A 14 -28.32 -3.39 -8.31
CA LEU A 14 -27.21 -2.98 -9.18
C LEU A 14 -26.95 -3.98 -10.31
N THR A 15 -27.29 -5.26 -10.11
CA THR A 15 -26.97 -6.36 -11.04
C THR A 15 -28.14 -6.79 -11.92
N SER A 16 -29.40 -6.63 -11.47
CA SER A 16 -30.57 -7.16 -12.20
C SER A 16 -30.79 -6.46 -13.54
N PRO A 17 -30.79 -5.12 -13.64
CA PRO A 17 -30.64 -4.44 -14.93
C PRO A 17 -29.14 -4.26 -15.24
N PRO A 18 -28.62 -4.75 -16.39
CA PRO A 18 -27.19 -4.62 -16.73
C PRO A 18 -26.66 -3.17 -16.76
N SER A 19 -27.53 -2.19 -16.99
CA SER A 19 -27.18 -0.76 -17.03
C SER A 19 -27.33 -0.04 -15.67
N ALA A 20 -27.86 -0.69 -14.63
CA ALA A 20 -28.13 -0.04 -13.35
C ALA A 20 -26.84 0.39 -12.65
N ARG A 21 -25.86 -0.52 -12.51
CA ARG A 21 -24.55 -0.24 -11.92
C ARG A 21 -23.88 0.97 -12.58
N GLY A 22 -23.76 0.97 -13.90
CA GLY A 22 -23.12 2.08 -14.64
C GLY A 22 -23.78 3.44 -14.37
N ARG A 23 -25.12 3.51 -14.41
CA ARG A 23 -25.86 4.76 -14.13
C ARG A 23 -25.71 5.24 -12.70
N VAL A 24 -25.75 4.32 -11.72
CA VAL A 24 -25.60 4.67 -10.30
C VAL A 24 -24.17 5.13 -10.01
N CYS A 25 -23.16 4.38 -10.47
CA CYS A 25 -21.76 4.76 -10.34
C CYS A 25 -21.46 6.11 -11.00
N GLN A 26 -22.06 6.40 -12.16
CA GLN A 26 -21.93 7.71 -12.81
C GLN A 26 -22.46 8.84 -11.93
N LYS A 27 -23.71 8.74 -11.46
CA LYS A 27 -24.30 9.80 -10.63
C LYS A 27 -23.55 9.99 -9.32
N LEU A 28 -23.10 8.90 -8.69
CA LEU A 28 -22.31 8.95 -7.47
C LEU A 28 -20.92 9.58 -7.72
N LEU A 29 -20.30 9.30 -8.87
CA LEU A 29 -19.04 9.95 -9.26
C LEU A 29 -19.22 11.45 -9.46
N GLU A 30 -20.23 11.85 -10.25
CA GLU A 30 -20.55 13.25 -10.52
C GLU A 30 -20.83 14.01 -9.21
N LEU A 31 -21.59 13.41 -8.30
CA LEU A 31 -21.84 13.96 -6.97
C LEU A 31 -20.55 14.08 -6.14
N THR A 32 -19.72 13.04 -6.12
CA THR A 32 -18.44 13.03 -5.38
C THR A 32 -17.53 14.15 -5.86
N ILE A 33 -17.37 14.30 -7.19
CA ILE A 33 -16.57 15.39 -7.78
C ILE A 33 -17.20 16.76 -7.51
N GLY A 34 -18.54 16.85 -7.53
CA GLY A 34 -19.26 18.08 -7.22
C GLY A 34 -19.02 18.57 -5.80
N LEU A 35 -18.94 17.65 -4.83
CA LEU A 35 -18.71 17.95 -3.41
C LEU A 35 -17.25 18.32 -3.09
N LEU A 36 -16.28 17.85 -3.89
CA LEU A 36 -14.85 18.19 -3.74
C LEU A 36 -14.48 19.64 -4.16
N ARG A 37 -15.44 20.46 -4.61
CA ARG A 37 -15.13 21.78 -5.17
C ARG A 37 -14.91 22.84 -4.08
N PRO A 38 -13.86 23.70 -4.21
CA PRO A 38 -13.00 23.82 -5.40
C PRO A 38 -11.82 22.83 -5.39
N LEU A 39 -11.67 22.09 -6.50
CA LEU A 39 -10.50 21.24 -6.76
C LEU A 39 -9.25 22.12 -6.89
N ILE A 40 -8.23 21.85 -6.09
CA ILE A 40 -7.04 22.71 -5.85
C ILE A 40 -6.15 22.92 -7.11
N HIS A 41 -6.49 22.35 -8.27
CA HIS A 41 -5.63 22.35 -9.46
C HIS A 41 -6.35 22.89 -10.72
N GLY A 42 -6.88 24.12 -10.64
CA GLY A 42 -7.21 24.92 -11.83
C GLY A 42 -6.01 25.74 -12.30
N PRO A 43 -5.89 26.10 -13.60
CA PRO A 43 -4.84 27.00 -14.08
C PRO A 43 -4.95 28.36 -13.38
N ALA A 44 -3.81 29.03 -13.22
CA ALA A 44 -3.74 30.35 -12.60
C ALA A 44 -4.63 31.37 -13.34
N THR A 45 -5.17 32.32 -12.58
CA THR A 45 -6.07 33.37 -13.05
C THR A 45 -5.53 34.08 -14.30
N GLY A 46 -6.20 33.90 -15.44
CA GLY A 46 -5.96 34.65 -16.67
C GLY A 46 -5.52 33.85 -17.89
N GLU A 47 -5.18 32.56 -17.74
CA GLU A 47 -4.88 31.70 -18.88
C GLU A 47 -6.15 30.96 -19.33
N ALA A 48 -6.56 31.17 -20.59
CA ALA A 48 -7.66 30.42 -21.18
C ALA A 48 -7.31 28.92 -21.17
N SER A 49 -8.13 28.10 -20.49
CA SER A 49 -8.01 26.65 -20.51
C SER A 49 -7.84 26.15 -21.95
N PRO A 50 -6.79 25.37 -22.27
CA PRO A 50 -6.74 24.71 -23.56
C PRO A 50 -7.95 23.77 -23.64
N ASN A 51 -8.76 23.91 -24.69
CA ASN A 51 -9.85 22.99 -24.99
C ASN A 51 -9.30 21.56 -25.09
N TYR A 52 -9.47 20.76 -24.03
CA TYR A 52 -9.18 19.32 -24.04
C TYR A 52 -10.49 18.52 -24.19
N PRO A 53 -10.50 17.44 -24.99
CA PRO A 53 -11.73 16.76 -25.41
C PRO A 53 -12.43 16.06 -24.23
N ALA A 54 -13.71 16.37 -24.05
CA ALA A 54 -14.58 15.94 -22.95
C ALA A 54 -15.10 14.49 -23.06
N ASN A 55 -14.29 13.54 -23.54
CA ASN A 55 -14.74 12.19 -23.91
C ASN A 55 -13.94 11.04 -23.22
N MET A 56 -13.74 11.08 -21.90
CA MET A 56 -13.19 9.91 -21.19
C MET A 56 -14.32 9.08 -20.59
N VAL A 57 -14.47 7.81 -20.98
CA VAL A 57 -15.56 6.93 -20.51
C VAL A 57 -15.00 5.75 -19.73
N ILE A 58 -15.10 5.75 -18.39
CA ILE A 58 -14.69 4.60 -17.55
C ILE A 58 -15.91 3.70 -17.30
N ASN A 59 -15.92 2.46 -17.79
CA ASN A 59 -17.04 1.51 -17.61
C ASN A 59 -18.43 2.11 -17.98
N GLY A 60 -18.50 2.95 -19.01
CA GLY A 60 -19.73 3.63 -19.43
C GLY A 60 -19.98 5.00 -18.79
N VAL A 61 -19.05 5.54 -17.99
CA VAL A 61 -19.18 6.82 -17.27
C VAL A 61 -18.28 7.90 -17.85
N ALA A 62 -18.86 9.00 -18.36
CA ALA A 62 -18.12 10.13 -18.93
C ALA A 62 -17.49 11.05 -17.85
N LEU A 63 -16.16 11.12 -17.80
CA LEU A 63 -15.39 12.13 -17.06
C LEU A 63 -15.25 13.40 -17.94
N GLY A 64 -16.21 14.30 -17.83
CA GLY A 64 -16.19 15.60 -18.54
C GLY A 64 -15.21 16.61 -17.93
N GLY A 65 -14.41 17.24 -18.81
CA GLY A 65 -13.64 18.50 -18.70
C GLY A 65 -13.53 19.20 -17.34
N PHE A 66 -12.35 19.10 -16.73
CA PHE A 66 -11.98 19.85 -15.52
C PHE A 66 -11.48 21.26 -15.85
N GLY A 67 -12.23 22.28 -15.44
CA GLY A 67 -11.72 23.64 -15.30
C GLY A 67 -12.77 24.54 -14.66
N VAL A 68 -12.57 24.99 -13.41
CA VAL A 68 -13.32 26.14 -12.85
C VAL A 68 -12.57 26.83 -11.70
N SER A 69 -12.83 28.14 -11.63
CA SER A 69 -12.28 29.26 -10.85
C SER A 69 -12.14 29.11 -9.33
N MET A 70 -11.08 29.74 -8.82
CA MET A 70 -10.74 29.91 -7.40
C MET A 70 -11.27 31.26 -6.90
N ASP A 71 -12.47 31.27 -6.31
CA ASP A 71 -12.93 32.42 -5.52
C ASP A 71 -14.01 32.01 -4.51
N GLN A 72 -13.64 31.20 -3.50
CA GLN A 72 -14.44 30.97 -2.28
C GLN A 72 -13.70 30.10 -1.25
N LEU A 73 -12.56 30.58 -0.73
CA LEU A 73 -11.95 30.01 0.48
C LEU A 73 -12.17 30.99 1.63
N GLY A 74 -13.31 30.84 2.32
CA GLY A 74 -13.66 31.70 3.44
C GLY A 74 -14.68 31.16 4.43
N ALA A 75 -15.26 29.97 4.24
CA ALA A 75 -16.30 29.49 5.15
C ALA A 75 -16.17 27.99 5.45
N GLN A 76 -15.68 27.69 6.65
CA GLN A 76 -16.01 26.50 7.45
C GLN A 76 -15.63 25.13 6.84
N SER A 77 -14.35 24.79 6.79
CA SER A 77 -13.94 23.37 6.78
C SER A 77 -13.24 23.07 8.10
N SER A 78 -13.80 22.15 8.90
CA SER A 78 -13.12 21.62 10.08
C SER A 78 -11.88 20.82 9.66
N ALA A 79 -10.91 20.64 10.55
CA ALA A 79 -9.72 19.84 10.25
C ALA A 79 -10.06 18.42 9.77
N THR A 80 -11.18 17.86 10.24
CA THR A 80 -11.76 16.59 9.80
C THR A 80 -12.27 16.62 8.35
N GLY A 81 -13.01 17.65 7.96
CA GLY A 81 -13.52 17.79 6.58
C GLY A 81 -12.40 17.81 5.53
N ALA A 82 -11.25 18.40 5.88
CA ALA A 82 -10.09 18.43 4.99
C ALA A 82 -9.37 17.06 4.87
N VAL A 83 -9.43 16.22 5.89
CA VAL A 83 -8.87 14.86 5.87
C VAL A 83 -9.73 13.93 5.01
N ASP A 84 -11.06 14.08 5.10
CA ASP A 84 -12.02 13.37 4.25
C ASP A 84 -11.84 13.69 2.76
N ASP A 85 -11.46 14.93 2.42
CA ASP A 85 -11.13 15.32 1.05
C ASP A 85 -9.93 14.53 0.51
N VAL A 86 -8.87 14.36 1.32
CA VAL A 86 -7.71 13.53 0.96
C VAL A 86 -8.13 12.08 0.76
N ALA A 87 -8.89 11.51 1.70
CA ALA A 87 -9.39 10.14 1.58
C ALA A 87 -10.27 9.95 0.34
N THR A 88 -11.06 10.96 -0.01
CA THR A 88 -11.89 10.95 -1.22
C THR A 88 -11.02 10.91 -2.48
N TYR A 89 -9.95 11.72 -2.55
CA TYR A 89 -9.00 11.63 -3.67
C TYR A 89 -8.33 10.26 -3.76
N VAL A 90 -7.92 9.68 -2.63
CA VAL A 90 -7.36 8.31 -2.56
C VAL A 90 -8.34 7.31 -3.16
N HIS A 91 -9.63 7.35 -2.76
CA HIS A 91 -10.65 6.45 -3.29
C HIS A 91 -10.88 6.63 -4.80
N LEU A 92 -10.97 7.87 -5.28
CA LEU A 92 -11.07 8.18 -6.71
C LEU A 92 -9.88 7.59 -7.47
N ALA A 93 -8.67 7.79 -6.95
CA ALA A 93 -7.45 7.32 -7.55
C ALA A 93 -7.42 5.79 -7.63
N THR A 94 -7.65 5.09 -6.53
CA THR A 94 -7.66 3.61 -6.46
C THR A 94 -8.63 2.98 -7.46
N VAL A 95 -9.88 3.47 -7.51
CA VAL A 95 -10.89 2.92 -8.43
C VAL A 95 -10.54 3.22 -9.89
N VAL A 96 -10.04 4.42 -10.20
CA VAL A 96 -9.63 4.78 -11.57
C VAL A 96 -8.38 3.99 -11.99
N SER A 97 -7.44 3.71 -11.06
CA SER A 97 -6.25 2.88 -11.31
C SER A 97 -6.60 1.45 -11.70
N ALA A 98 -7.75 0.92 -11.26
CA ALA A 98 -8.24 -0.40 -11.65
C ALA A 98 -8.89 -0.46 -13.05
N SER A 99 -9.04 0.70 -13.72
CA SER A 99 -9.66 0.79 -15.05
C SER A 99 -8.62 0.82 -16.18
N GLU A 100 -9.09 0.95 -17.43
CA GLU A 100 -8.25 1.14 -18.62
C GLU A 100 -7.53 2.51 -18.60
N TYR A 101 -7.96 3.46 -17.75
CA TYR A 101 -7.43 4.81 -17.69
C TYR A 101 -6.45 5.02 -16.54
N LYS A 102 -5.51 4.08 -16.40
CA LYS A 102 -4.55 4.04 -15.28
C LYS A 102 -3.76 5.33 -15.17
N ALA A 103 -3.26 5.87 -16.28
CA ALA A 103 -2.54 7.14 -16.30
C ALA A 103 -3.38 8.33 -15.76
N ALA A 104 -4.71 8.31 -15.94
CA ALA A 104 -5.58 9.36 -15.41
C ALA A 104 -5.70 9.32 -13.88
N SER A 105 -5.53 8.15 -13.26
CA SER A 105 -5.54 8.00 -11.79
C SER A 105 -4.44 8.80 -11.10
N MET A 106 -3.31 9.03 -11.78
CA MET A 106 -2.19 9.80 -11.24
C MET A 106 -2.56 11.26 -10.93
N ARG A 107 -3.56 11.83 -11.62
CA ARG A 107 -4.06 13.18 -11.31
C ARG A 107 -4.68 13.23 -9.91
N TRP A 108 -5.45 12.21 -9.55
CA TRP A 108 -6.08 12.08 -8.24
C TRP A 108 -5.05 11.76 -7.15
N TRP A 109 -4.08 10.87 -7.42
CA TRP A 109 -2.98 10.62 -6.50
C TRP A 109 -2.15 11.89 -6.22
N THR A 110 -1.84 12.66 -7.26
CA THR A 110 -1.12 13.93 -7.13
C THR A 110 -1.91 14.93 -6.28
N ALA A 111 -3.22 15.06 -6.51
CA ALA A 111 -4.07 15.91 -5.68
C ALA A 111 -4.08 15.47 -4.22
N ALA A 112 -4.15 14.16 -3.94
CA ALA A 112 -4.12 13.61 -2.59
C ALA A 112 -2.79 13.92 -1.87
N TRP A 113 -1.64 13.68 -2.52
CA TRP A 113 -0.33 13.97 -1.94
C TRP A 113 -0.14 15.48 -1.69
N SER A 114 -0.54 16.33 -2.62
CA SER A 114 -0.45 17.79 -2.48
C SER A 114 -1.29 18.28 -1.30
N LEU A 115 -2.57 17.89 -1.23
CA LEU A 115 -3.45 18.30 -0.14
C LEU A 115 -2.98 17.75 1.21
N ALA A 116 -2.53 16.50 1.28
CA ALA A 116 -2.00 15.93 2.52
C ALA A 116 -0.78 16.72 3.05
N ARG A 117 0.08 17.22 2.16
CA ARG A 117 1.22 18.09 2.52
C ARG A 117 0.78 19.48 2.96
N GLU A 118 -0.19 20.09 2.27
CA GLU A 118 -0.77 21.38 2.65
C GLU A 118 -1.37 21.31 4.07
N LEU A 119 -2.08 20.22 4.38
CA LEU A 119 -2.64 19.92 5.69
C LEU A 119 -1.60 19.42 6.72
N LYS A 120 -0.35 19.23 6.28
CA LYS A 120 0.77 18.75 7.11
C LYS A 120 0.45 17.46 7.84
N LEU A 121 -0.20 16.50 7.16
CA LEU A 121 -0.56 15.21 7.77
C LEU A 121 0.67 14.41 8.21
N GLY A 122 1.81 14.59 7.52
CA GLY A 122 3.09 13.94 7.86
C GLY A 122 3.79 14.47 9.11
N ARG A 123 3.22 15.43 9.84
CA ARG A 123 3.79 15.95 11.09
C ARG A 123 2.98 15.48 12.28
N GLU A 124 3.64 14.86 13.25
CA GLU A 124 3.01 14.50 14.51
C GLU A 124 2.50 15.75 15.24
N LEU A 125 1.26 15.70 15.69
CA LEU A 125 0.65 16.77 16.47
C LEU A 125 0.82 16.46 17.96
N PRO A 126 1.20 17.46 18.78
CA PRO A 126 1.39 17.22 20.20
C PRO A 126 0.08 16.76 20.85
N PRO A 127 0.14 15.90 21.88
CA PRO A 127 -1.04 15.58 22.68
C PRO A 127 -1.60 16.89 23.28
N ASN A 128 -2.92 16.95 23.44
CA ASN A 128 -3.55 18.10 24.09
C ASN A 128 -2.89 18.33 25.44
N ALA A 129 -2.50 19.58 25.72
CA ALA A 129 -1.93 19.94 27.01
C ALA A 129 -2.93 19.54 28.08
N THR A 130 -2.59 18.53 28.89
CA THR A 130 -3.32 18.30 30.12
C THR A 130 -3.12 19.56 30.93
N THR A 131 -4.21 20.28 31.22
CA THR A 131 -4.21 21.29 32.27
C THR A 131 -3.81 20.53 33.53
N ARG A 132 -2.52 20.48 33.83
CA ARG A 132 -2.05 20.10 35.16
C ARG A 132 -2.66 21.15 36.07
N GLN A 133 -3.75 20.77 36.74
CA GLN A 133 -4.04 21.27 38.07
C GLN A 133 -2.89 20.77 38.95
N ASP A 134 -1.72 21.40 38.81
CA ASP A 134 -0.72 21.33 39.86
C ASP A 134 -1.33 22.12 41.01
N GLY A 135 -1.76 21.36 42.02
CA GLY A 135 -2.26 21.90 43.26
C GLY A 135 -1.22 22.75 43.98
N GLU A 136 -1.73 23.69 44.77
CA GLU A 136 -1.12 24.23 45.97
C GLU A 136 0.34 24.69 45.86
N MET A 137 0.52 25.98 45.59
CA MET A 137 1.56 26.75 46.28
C MET A 137 0.88 27.75 47.22
N ASP A 138 0.86 27.36 48.49
CA ASP A 138 0.66 28.24 49.64
C ASP A 138 1.79 29.29 49.72
N GLY A 139 1.45 30.51 50.17
CA GLY A 139 2.38 31.57 50.61
C GLY A 139 2.80 32.55 49.52
N GLU A 140 2.70 33.87 49.64
CA GLU A 140 2.39 34.79 50.75
C GLU A 140 1.65 35.98 50.13
N GLY A 141 0.54 36.40 50.77
CA GLY A 141 -0.12 37.65 50.43
C GLY A 141 0.68 38.81 51.01
N ASP A 142 1.37 39.56 50.16
CA ASP A 142 2.00 40.82 50.57
C ASP A 142 0.89 41.88 50.77
N ILE A 143 0.55 42.14 52.04
CA ILE A 143 -0.47 43.10 52.45
C ILE A 143 0.18 44.48 52.53
N ASP A 144 -0.19 45.37 51.60
CA ASP A 144 0.20 46.77 51.67
C ASP A 144 -0.61 47.51 52.77
N VAL A 145 0.01 48.51 53.41
CA VAL A 145 -0.38 49.15 54.69
C VAL A 145 -1.72 49.92 54.65
N ASN A 146 -2.47 49.85 53.56
CA ASN A 146 -3.75 50.57 53.40
C ASN A 146 -4.96 49.69 53.03
N GLY A 147 -4.90 48.37 53.23
CA GLY A 147 -6.09 47.52 53.31
C GLY A 147 -6.91 47.32 52.02
N ASN A 148 -6.39 47.70 50.85
CA ASN A 148 -7.08 47.49 49.56
C ASN A 148 -6.43 46.37 48.73
N LYS A 149 -7.24 45.38 48.35
CA LYS A 149 -6.85 44.29 47.43
C LYS A 149 -6.54 44.87 46.03
N ARG A 150 -5.31 44.70 45.53
CA ARG A 150 -4.98 44.96 44.11
C ARG A 150 -5.60 43.85 43.24
N PRO A 151 -6.30 44.18 42.14
CA PRO A 151 -6.66 43.19 41.15
C PRO A 151 -5.39 42.63 40.47
N PRO A 152 -5.38 41.35 40.06
CA PRO A 152 -4.21 40.74 39.43
C PRO A 152 -3.86 41.48 38.13
N PRO A 153 -2.57 41.58 37.78
CA PRO A 153 -2.17 42.18 36.52
C PRO A 153 -2.76 41.37 35.38
N SER A 154 -3.55 42.05 34.54
CA SER A 154 -4.00 41.52 33.26
C SER A 154 -2.78 41.11 32.44
N LEU A 155 -2.54 39.81 32.29
CA LEU A 155 -1.61 39.27 31.30
C LEU A 155 -2.20 39.47 29.91
N MET A 156 -2.16 40.73 29.44
CA MET A 156 -2.11 41.01 28.01
C MET A 156 -0.76 40.54 27.49
N GLY A 157 -0.79 39.34 26.92
CA GLY A 157 0.31 38.72 26.20
C GLY A 157 -0.21 37.66 25.23
N HIS A 158 -1.35 37.91 24.58
CA HIS A 158 -1.77 37.12 23.43
C HIS A 158 -0.98 37.57 22.20
N GLY A 159 0.17 36.92 21.97
CA GLY A 159 0.77 36.91 20.64
C GLY A 159 -0.17 36.21 19.65
N PRO A 160 -0.24 36.66 18.39
CA PRO A 160 -1.09 36.02 17.39
C PRO A 160 -0.40 34.73 16.94
N GLY A 161 -0.90 33.56 17.36
CA GLY A 161 -0.50 32.31 16.72
C GLY A 161 -0.23 31.12 17.64
N ASN A 162 -1.15 30.80 18.55
CA ASN A 162 -1.34 29.40 18.91
C ASN A 162 -2.74 29.20 19.49
N SER A 163 -3.75 29.21 18.61
CA SER A 163 -5.00 28.52 18.91
C SER A 163 -4.64 27.04 19.04
N ALA A 164 -4.40 26.56 20.27
CA ALA A 164 -4.23 25.14 20.52
C ALA A 164 -5.56 24.47 20.13
N VAL A 165 -5.63 23.99 18.88
CA VAL A 165 -6.76 23.20 18.41
C VAL A 165 -6.70 21.91 19.21
N ASN A 166 -7.62 21.76 20.16
CA ASN A 166 -7.78 20.52 20.91
C ASN A 166 -8.31 19.46 19.94
N LEU A 167 -7.42 18.65 19.36
CA LEU A 167 -7.78 17.53 18.51
C LEU A 167 -8.00 16.29 19.35
N THR A 168 -8.95 15.44 18.96
CA THR A 168 -9.12 14.12 19.57
C THR A 168 -7.96 13.20 19.16
N GLU A 169 -7.74 12.11 19.90
CA GLU A 169 -6.76 11.10 19.46
C GLU A 169 -7.22 10.37 18.20
N GLU A 170 -8.53 10.25 18.01
CA GLU A 170 -9.15 9.72 16.80
C GLU A 170 -8.72 10.55 15.57
N GLU A 171 -8.90 11.87 15.62
CA GLU A 171 -8.50 12.78 14.54
C GLU A 171 -6.99 12.73 14.26
N ARG A 172 -6.15 12.58 15.30
CA ARG A 172 -4.70 12.41 15.12
C ARG A 172 -4.38 11.08 14.44
N GLU A 173 -5.06 10.01 14.82
CA GLU A 173 -4.86 8.68 14.25
C GLU A 173 -5.32 8.59 12.79
N GLU A 174 -6.47 9.19 12.43
CA GLU A 174 -6.94 9.27 11.05
C GLU A 174 -5.92 9.98 10.15
N ARG A 175 -5.35 11.09 10.61
CA ARG A 175 -4.29 11.82 9.90
C ARG A 175 -3.06 10.95 9.67
N ARG A 176 -2.60 10.22 10.69
CA ARG A 176 -1.46 9.28 10.58
C ARG A 176 -1.76 8.18 9.57
N ARG A 177 -2.91 7.53 9.68
CA ARG A 177 -3.32 6.42 8.79
C ARG A 177 -3.37 6.85 7.33
N ILE A 178 -3.94 8.03 7.04
CA ILE A 178 -4.00 8.56 5.68
C ILE A 178 -2.60 8.88 5.13
N TRP A 179 -1.73 9.50 5.93
CA TRP A 179 -0.35 9.76 5.49
C TRP A 179 0.41 8.47 5.21
N TRP A 180 0.35 7.48 6.10
CA TRP A 180 1.03 6.19 5.92
C TRP A 180 0.45 5.38 4.76
N LEU A 181 -0.85 5.48 4.48
CA LEU A 181 -1.46 4.90 3.29
C LEU A 181 -0.92 5.55 2.01
N LEU A 182 -0.83 6.88 1.98
CA LEU A 182 -0.26 7.63 0.86
C LEU A 182 1.22 7.32 0.66
N TYR A 183 1.97 7.14 1.74
CA TYR A 183 3.37 6.71 1.75
C TYR A 183 3.52 5.33 1.11
N ALA A 184 2.80 4.32 1.61
CA ALA A 184 2.84 2.97 1.06
C ALA A 184 2.47 2.95 -0.43
N THR A 185 1.42 3.70 -0.79
CA THR A 185 0.96 3.77 -2.17
C THR A 185 1.94 4.50 -3.08
N ASP A 186 2.62 5.54 -2.61
CA ASP A 186 3.64 6.25 -3.40
C ASP A 186 4.78 5.32 -3.82
N ARG A 187 5.30 4.47 -2.93
CA ARG A 187 6.35 3.50 -3.27
C ARG A 187 5.86 2.44 -4.24
N HIS A 188 4.64 1.93 -4.02
CA HIS A 188 4.01 1.00 -4.96
C HIS A 188 3.88 1.61 -6.37
N LEU A 189 3.37 2.85 -6.46
CA LEU A 189 3.19 3.53 -7.74
C LEU A 189 4.52 3.97 -8.37
N ALA A 190 5.55 4.25 -7.56
CA ALA A 190 6.90 4.51 -8.05
C ALA A 190 7.46 3.30 -8.82
N LEU A 191 7.26 2.09 -8.29
CA LEU A 191 7.56 0.85 -9.00
C LEU A 191 6.67 0.71 -10.25
N CYS A 192 5.35 0.89 -10.14
CA CYS A 192 4.43 0.71 -11.27
C CYS A 192 4.74 1.62 -12.47
N TYR A 193 5.04 2.90 -12.21
CA TYR A 193 5.20 3.93 -13.24
C TYR A 193 6.66 4.31 -13.50
N ASN A 194 7.63 3.61 -12.89
CA ASN A 194 9.05 3.91 -13.00
C ASN A 194 9.36 5.39 -12.70
N ARG A 195 8.74 5.93 -11.64
CA ARG A 195 8.84 7.35 -11.28
C ARG A 195 9.62 7.53 -9.97
N PRO A 196 10.21 8.72 -9.74
CA PRO A 196 10.77 9.05 -8.43
C PRO A 196 9.68 9.05 -7.35
N LEU A 197 10.11 8.84 -6.09
CA LEU A 197 9.24 8.92 -4.92
C LEU A 197 8.68 10.34 -4.76
N THR A 198 7.38 10.43 -4.45
CA THR A 198 6.74 11.71 -4.14
C THR A 198 7.01 12.10 -2.71
N LEU A 199 6.79 11.19 -1.75
CA LEU A 199 6.97 11.42 -0.30
C LEU A 199 8.35 10.94 0.15
N LEU A 200 9.01 11.66 1.05
CA LEU A 200 10.34 11.30 1.53
C LEU A 200 10.28 10.67 2.92
N ASP A 201 11.18 9.73 3.21
CA ASP A 201 11.30 9.14 4.55
C ASP A 201 11.61 10.19 5.62
N LYS A 202 12.36 11.23 5.23
CA LYS A 202 12.66 12.37 6.11
C LYS A 202 11.41 13.16 6.53
N GLU A 203 10.36 13.18 5.70
CA GLU A 203 9.08 13.78 6.08
C GLU A 203 8.37 12.98 7.19
N CYS A 204 8.68 11.69 7.31
CA CYS A 204 8.05 10.77 8.27
C CYS A 204 8.83 10.60 9.57
N GLU A 205 10.07 11.09 9.69
CA GLU A 205 11.00 10.81 10.82
C GLU A 205 10.38 11.07 12.20
N GLY A 206 9.56 12.13 12.32
CA GLY A 206 8.87 12.48 13.57
C GLY A 206 7.44 11.97 13.69
N LEU A 207 6.90 11.31 12.66
CA LEU A 207 5.51 10.83 12.62
C LEU A 207 5.40 9.46 13.28
N LEU A 208 4.44 9.28 14.20
CA LEU A 208 4.21 7.98 14.82
C LEU A 208 3.67 6.97 13.80
N GLN A 209 4.07 5.71 13.97
CA GLN A 209 3.47 4.58 13.26
C GLN A 209 1.96 4.45 13.60
N PRO A 210 1.12 3.99 12.65
CA PRO A 210 -0.30 3.77 12.90
C PRO A 210 -0.53 2.81 14.07
N MET A 211 -1.61 3.04 14.81
CA MET A 211 -2.08 2.13 15.84
C MET A 211 -2.45 0.78 15.22
N ASN A 212 -2.28 -0.30 16.00
CA ASN A 212 -2.79 -1.62 15.62
C ASN A 212 -4.31 -1.54 15.34
N ASP A 213 -4.74 -2.20 14.26
CA ASP A 213 -6.13 -2.12 13.80
C ASP A 213 -7.14 -2.69 14.81
N ASP A 214 -6.79 -3.73 15.57
CA ASP A 214 -7.70 -4.31 16.57
C ASP A 214 -8.00 -3.30 17.69
N ILE A 215 -6.97 -2.57 18.13
CA ILE A 215 -7.11 -1.52 19.15
C ILE A 215 -7.92 -0.34 18.59
N TRP A 216 -7.63 0.06 17.35
CA TRP A 216 -8.36 1.12 16.66
C TRP A 216 -9.85 0.79 16.51
N GLN A 217 -10.17 -0.41 16.02
CA GLN A 217 -11.55 -0.86 15.82
C GLN A 217 -12.30 -1.06 17.15
N ALA A 218 -11.60 -1.40 18.23
CA ALA A 218 -12.18 -1.49 19.57
C ALA A 218 -12.50 -0.11 20.19
N GLY A 219 -11.99 0.98 19.63
CA GLY A 219 -12.15 2.33 20.17
C GLY A 219 -11.39 2.59 21.48
N ASP A 220 -10.48 1.69 21.87
CA ASP A 220 -9.64 1.87 23.06
C ASP A 220 -8.41 2.74 22.75
N LEU A 221 -8.67 4.04 22.57
CA LEU A 221 -7.63 5.04 22.32
C LEU A 221 -6.80 5.39 23.57
N SER A 222 -7.11 4.79 24.73
CA SER A 222 -6.46 5.06 26.01
C SER A 222 -5.22 4.20 26.26
N SER A 223 -5.12 3.05 25.57
CA SER A 223 -3.98 2.14 25.58
C SER A 223 -2.80 2.68 24.74
N MET A 224 -2.24 3.81 25.18
CA MET A 224 -1.08 4.44 24.54
C MET A 224 0.21 3.71 24.95
N GLY A 225 0.49 2.57 24.30
CA GLY A 225 1.83 1.98 24.32
C GLY A 225 2.86 2.90 23.65
N TYR A 226 4.15 2.69 23.94
CA TYR A 226 5.23 3.35 23.20
C TYR A 226 5.10 3.02 21.71
N ARG A 227 4.95 4.05 20.87
CA ARG A 227 4.90 3.92 19.41
C ARG A 227 6.19 4.43 18.80
N ARG A 228 6.75 3.66 17.87
CA ARG A 228 7.91 4.06 17.07
C ARG A 228 7.52 5.21 16.14
N ALA A 229 8.43 6.17 15.97
CA ALA A 229 8.33 7.19 14.94
C ALA A 229 9.16 6.82 13.70
N GLY A 230 8.73 7.30 12.54
CA GLY A 230 9.42 7.06 11.26
C GLY A 230 9.19 5.67 10.67
N PRO A 231 9.72 5.40 9.47
CA PRO A 231 9.59 4.12 8.79
C PRO A 231 10.11 2.95 9.64
N SER A 232 9.51 1.77 9.43
CA SER A 232 9.89 0.52 10.10
C SER A 232 10.24 -0.54 9.06
N PHE A 233 11.01 -1.54 9.47
CA PHE A 233 11.42 -2.67 8.63
C PHE A 233 10.96 -4.03 9.21
N GLU A 234 10.15 -4.00 10.26
CA GLU A 234 9.69 -5.19 10.99
C GLU A 234 8.18 -5.37 10.81
N CYS A 235 7.74 -6.63 10.70
CA CYS A 235 6.34 -7.00 10.77
C CYS A 235 5.84 -6.85 12.21
N THR A 236 4.82 -6.01 12.42
CA THR A 236 4.30 -5.69 13.76
C THR A 236 2.83 -6.04 13.95
N GLY A 237 2.13 -6.55 12.94
CA GLY A 237 0.71 -6.87 13.05
C GLY A 237 0.07 -7.32 11.74
N HIS A 238 -1.20 -7.72 11.83
CA HIS A 238 -1.96 -8.26 10.70
C HIS A 238 -2.43 -7.22 9.69
N SER A 239 -2.51 -5.94 10.07
CA SER A 239 -3.01 -4.90 9.18
C SER A 239 -2.02 -4.56 8.07
N MET A 240 -2.51 -3.88 7.03
CA MET A 240 -1.67 -3.26 5.98
C MET A 240 -0.50 -2.45 6.57
N PHE A 241 -0.72 -1.75 7.68
CA PHE A 241 0.33 -0.98 8.33
C PHE A 241 1.32 -1.87 9.10
N GLY A 242 0.88 -3.03 9.58
CA GLY A 242 1.71 -3.95 10.36
C GLY A 242 2.67 -4.80 9.51
N TYR A 243 2.18 -5.39 8.41
CA TYR A 243 3.01 -6.30 7.59
C TYR A 243 3.47 -5.70 6.27
N PHE A 244 2.66 -4.85 5.63
CA PHE A 244 2.92 -4.36 4.26
C PHE A 244 3.68 -3.04 4.23
N LEU A 245 3.38 -2.10 5.13
CA LEU A 245 4.09 -0.82 5.22
C LEU A 245 5.63 -0.97 5.41
N PRO A 246 6.14 -1.92 6.21
CA PRO A 246 7.58 -2.14 6.29
C PRO A 246 8.21 -2.52 4.94
N LEU A 247 7.55 -3.41 4.19
CA LEU A 247 7.97 -3.77 2.83
C LEU A 247 7.94 -2.56 1.89
N MET A 248 6.97 -1.66 2.03
CA MET A 248 6.93 -0.44 1.23
C MET A 248 8.04 0.54 1.58
N SER A 249 8.49 0.56 2.84
CA SER A 249 9.66 1.35 3.26
C SER A 249 10.91 0.83 2.55
N ILE A 250 11.14 -0.50 2.57
CA ILE A 250 12.24 -1.16 1.87
C ILE A 250 12.15 -0.93 0.34
N LEU A 251 10.95 -1.05 -0.24
CA LEU A 251 10.74 -0.77 -1.66
C LEU A 251 11.14 0.65 -2.05
N GLY A 252 10.91 1.63 -1.16
CA GLY A 252 11.38 3.01 -1.36
C GLY A 252 12.89 3.09 -1.55
N GLU A 253 13.65 2.43 -0.68
CA GLU A 253 15.11 2.37 -0.79
C GLU A 253 15.57 1.69 -2.09
N ILE A 254 14.91 0.59 -2.49
CA ILE A 254 15.21 -0.10 -3.76
C ILE A 254 14.95 0.84 -4.95
N VAL A 255 13.84 1.58 -4.93
CA VAL A 255 13.48 2.55 -5.99
C VAL A 255 14.52 3.67 -6.09
N ASP A 256 14.89 4.27 -4.96
CA ASP A 256 15.89 5.36 -4.95
C ASP A 256 17.26 4.86 -5.40
N LEU A 257 17.67 3.68 -4.94
CA LEU A 257 18.91 3.04 -5.32
C LEU A 257 18.95 2.76 -6.84
N GLN A 258 17.85 2.25 -7.39
CA GLN A 258 17.73 1.98 -8.83
C GLN A 258 17.77 3.27 -9.66
N HIS A 259 17.10 4.34 -9.24
CA HIS A 259 17.17 5.64 -9.92
C HIS A 259 18.57 6.26 -9.84
N ALA A 260 19.25 6.17 -8.69
CA ALA A 260 20.63 6.62 -8.53
C ALA A 260 21.58 5.89 -9.49
N ARG A 261 21.45 4.55 -9.59
CA ARG A 261 22.22 3.72 -10.52
C ARG A 261 21.99 4.08 -11.99
N ASN A 262 20.76 4.41 -12.34
CA ASN A 262 20.37 4.73 -13.72
C ASN A 262 20.48 6.21 -14.07
N HIS A 263 20.87 7.06 -13.11
CA HIS A 263 20.99 8.49 -13.34
C HIS A 263 21.98 8.80 -14.48
N PRO A 264 21.61 9.56 -15.53
CA PRO A 264 22.43 9.74 -16.72
C PRO A 264 23.84 10.30 -16.47
N ARG A 265 23.96 11.21 -15.50
CA ARG A 265 25.23 11.84 -15.13
C ARG A 265 26.00 11.11 -14.01
N PHE A 266 25.30 10.78 -12.92
CA PHE A 266 25.92 10.28 -11.69
C PHE A 266 25.99 8.76 -11.61
N GLY A 267 25.13 8.04 -12.34
CA GLY A 267 25.02 6.58 -12.24
C GLY A 267 26.30 5.82 -12.58
N LEU A 268 27.10 6.32 -13.53
CA LEU A 268 28.41 5.72 -13.86
C LEU A 268 29.39 5.82 -12.69
N HIS A 269 29.49 6.98 -12.05
CA HIS A 269 30.37 7.17 -10.89
C HIS A 269 29.88 6.36 -9.70
N PHE A 270 28.56 6.36 -9.47
CA PHE A 270 27.92 5.61 -8.41
C PHE A 270 28.22 4.11 -8.51
N ARG A 271 28.08 3.52 -9.71
CA ARG A 271 28.44 2.11 -9.97
C ARG A 271 29.93 1.82 -9.74
N ASN A 272 30.81 2.74 -10.12
CA ASN A 272 32.27 2.54 -10.01
C ASN A 272 32.80 2.76 -8.59
N SER A 273 32.04 3.46 -7.73
CA SER A 273 32.46 3.85 -6.38
C SER A 273 32.31 2.76 -5.32
N GLY A 274 31.63 1.65 -5.62
CA GLY A 274 31.29 0.63 -4.63
C GLY A 274 30.13 1.01 -3.70
N GLU A 275 29.63 2.25 -3.80
CA GLU A 275 28.51 2.75 -2.99
C GLU A 275 27.22 1.96 -3.28
N TRP A 276 26.98 1.58 -4.54
CA TRP A 276 25.86 0.73 -4.92
C TRP A 276 25.84 -0.58 -4.11
N GLU A 277 26.96 -1.30 -4.08
CA GLU A 277 27.06 -2.57 -3.37
C GLU A 277 26.84 -2.38 -1.87
N SER A 278 27.39 -1.32 -1.29
CA SER A 278 27.18 -1.00 0.13
C SER A 278 25.71 -0.73 0.47
N GLN A 279 25.02 0.04 -0.37
CA GLN A 279 23.59 0.34 -0.17
C GLN A 279 22.74 -0.92 -0.40
N ALA A 280 23.04 -1.71 -1.43
CA ALA A 280 22.34 -2.96 -1.69
C ALA A 280 22.49 -3.98 -0.56
N MET A 281 23.68 -4.06 0.06
CA MET A 281 23.89 -4.90 1.26
C MET A 281 23.04 -4.43 2.45
N GLU A 282 22.91 -3.12 2.67
CA GLU A 282 22.07 -2.60 3.76
C GLU A 282 20.58 -2.89 3.54
N ILE A 283 20.08 -2.68 2.32
CA ILE A 283 18.69 -3.05 1.97
C ILE A 283 18.47 -4.56 2.13
N SER A 284 19.46 -5.38 1.76
CA SER A 284 19.39 -6.83 1.96
C SER A 284 19.29 -7.18 3.45
N ARG A 285 20.06 -6.50 4.31
CA ARG A 285 19.97 -6.65 5.77
C ARG A 285 18.60 -6.24 6.30
N GLN A 286 17.97 -5.21 5.75
CA GLN A 286 16.60 -4.82 6.13
C GLN A 286 15.58 -5.89 5.75
N LEU A 287 15.73 -6.52 4.57
CA LEU A 287 14.89 -7.66 4.17
C LEU A 287 15.08 -8.85 5.11
N ASP A 288 16.29 -9.13 5.57
CA ASP A 288 16.56 -10.18 6.57
C ASP A 288 15.91 -9.87 7.92
N VAL A 289 15.96 -8.61 8.36
CA VAL A 289 15.25 -8.14 9.57
C VAL A 289 13.74 -8.35 9.42
N TYR A 290 13.17 -7.98 8.27
CA TYR A 290 11.77 -8.22 7.98
C TYR A 290 11.45 -9.71 8.04
N ALA A 291 12.23 -10.56 7.36
CA ALA A 291 12.05 -12.01 7.33
C ALA A 291 12.05 -12.61 8.73
N GLN A 292 12.99 -12.19 9.58
CA GLN A 292 13.08 -12.65 10.96
C GLN A 292 11.86 -12.20 11.79
N SER A 293 11.47 -10.93 11.68
CA SER A 293 10.28 -10.41 12.38
C SER A 293 8.98 -11.10 11.94
N LEU A 294 8.88 -11.49 10.67
CA LEU A 294 7.72 -12.20 10.13
C LEU A 294 7.61 -13.63 10.69
N LYS A 295 8.75 -14.33 10.84
CA LYS A 295 8.81 -15.65 11.49
C LYS A 295 8.44 -15.56 12.98
N GLU A 296 8.94 -14.54 13.67
CA GLU A 296 8.59 -14.31 15.07
C GLU A 296 7.11 -13.97 15.23
N PHE A 297 6.57 -13.13 14.36
CA PHE A 297 5.14 -12.84 14.28
C PHE A 297 4.33 -14.13 14.11
N GLU A 298 4.68 -14.95 13.12
CA GLU A 298 4.02 -16.24 12.90
C GLU A 298 4.06 -17.13 14.16
N ALA A 299 5.24 -17.29 14.76
CA ALA A 299 5.43 -18.13 15.94
C ALA A 299 4.60 -17.63 17.12
N ARG A 300 4.58 -16.31 17.38
CA ARG A 300 3.80 -15.70 18.48
C ARG A 300 2.31 -15.97 18.31
N TYR A 301 1.76 -15.70 17.14
CA TYR A 301 0.31 -15.78 16.90
C TYR A 301 -0.19 -17.20 16.65
N THR A 302 0.67 -18.14 16.21
CA THR A 302 0.30 -19.56 16.12
C THR A 302 0.45 -20.30 17.46
N SER A 303 1.47 -19.98 18.26
CA SER A 303 1.72 -20.64 19.55
C SER A 303 0.80 -20.13 20.67
N SER A 304 0.51 -18.82 20.71
CA SER A 304 -0.35 -18.21 21.72
C SER A 304 -1.79 -18.75 21.68
N LEU A 305 -2.24 -19.26 20.52
CA LEU A 305 -3.57 -19.84 20.33
C LEU A 305 -3.62 -21.34 20.62
N ALA A 306 -2.49 -22.04 20.53
CA ALA A 306 -2.37 -23.47 20.85
C ALA A 306 -2.34 -23.75 22.36
N LEU A 307 -1.90 -22.79 23.19
CA LEU A 307 -1.98 -22.91 24.65
C LEU A 307 -3.38 -22.61 25.22
N GLY A 308 -4.24 -21.90 24.48
CA GLY A 308 -5.61 -21.59 24.90
C GLY A 308 -6.59 -22.78 24.82
N THR A 309 -6.13 -23.93 24.32
CA THR A 309 -6.90 -25.18 24.23
C THR A 309 -6.45 -26.24 25.25
N ALA A 310 -5.43 -25.95 26.07
CA ALA A 310 -4.98 -26.85 27.13
C ALA A 310 -5.60 -26.45 28.47
N GLU A 311 -6.57 -27.25 28.93
CA GLU A 311 -7.13 -27.42 30.29
C GLU A 311 -7.26 -26.18 31.21
N PRO A 312 -8.46 -25.89 31.77
CA PRO A 312 -8.59 -24.87 32.80
C PRO A 312 -7.89 -25.35 34.09
N ASP A 313 -6.83 -24.67 34.50
CA ASP A 313 -6.21 -24.83 35.82
C ASP A 313 -7.25 -24.44 36.91
N PRO A 314 -7.62 -25.32 37.85
CA PRO A 314 -8.64 -25.04 38.84
C PRO A 314 -8.02 -24.24 39.98
N GLY A 315 -7.82 -22.93 39.81
CA GLY A 315 -7.32 -22.12 40.92
C GLY A 315 -6.87 -20.71 40.62
N MET A 316 -7.74 -19.82 40.14
CA MET A 316 -7.59 -18.40 40.46
C MET A 316 -8.94 -17.66 40.29
N GLU A 317 -9.62 -17.39 41.39
CA GLU A 317 -10.77 -16.48 41.43
C GLU A 317 -10.29 -15.04 41.16
N GLY A 318 -10.83 -14.39 40.13
CA GLY A 318 -10.49 -13.02 39.77
C GLY A 318 -11.48 -12.39 38.79
N SER A 319 -12.66 -12.00 39.29
CA SER A 319 -13.59 -10.97 38.75
C SER A 319 -13.77 -10.88 37.22
N ASN A 320 -14.55 -11.79 36.63
CA ASN A 320 -15.13 -11.60 35.29
C ASN A 320 -16.41 -10.75 35.35
N ILE A 321 -16.39 -9.58 34.72
CA ILE A 321 -17.59 -8.78 34.44
C ILE A 321 -18.20 -9.33 33.14
N ASN A 322 -19.23 -10.17 33.29
CA ASN A 322 -20.02 -10.70 32.19
C ASN A 322 -20.86 -9.59 31.53
N HIS A 323 -20.69 -9.37 30.23
CA HIS A 323 -21.70 -8.66 29.42
C HIS A 323 -22.48 -9.69 28.58
N MET A 324 -23.77 -9.83 28.87
CA MET A 324 -24.71 -10.75 28.23
C MET A 324 -25.31 -10.12 26.96
N SER A 325 -25.32 -10.88 25.86
CA SER A 325 -26.27 -10.71 24.74
C SER A 325 -27.29 -11.85 24.79
N PRO A 326 -28.61 -11.59 24.71
CA PRO A 326 -29.61 -12.65 24.69
C PRO A 326 -29.98 -13.00 23.25
N SER A 327 -29.48 -14.11 22.72
CA SER A 327 -30.12 -14.87 21.63
C SER A 327 -29.47 -16.25 21.51
N GLY A 328 -30.31 -17.28 21.42
CA GLY A 328 -29.98 -18.65 21.80
C GLY A 328 -29.12 -19.45 20.82
N ARG A 329 -28.39 -20.41 21.40
CA ARG A 329 -27.77 -21.62 20.82
C ARG A 329 -26.56 -21.41 19.91
N SER A 330 -25.36 -21.64 20.44
CA SER A 330 -24.31 -22.54 19.91
C SER A 330 -23.06 -22.51 20.79
N SER A 331 -22.65 -23.64 21.38
CA SER A 331 -21.39 -23.75 22.16
C SER A 331 -20.18 -24.13 21.30
N SER A 332 -20.03 -23.50 20.12
CA SER A 332 -18.96 -23.81 19.13
C SER A 332 -18.16 -22.59 18.66
N THR A 333 -18.33 -21.41 19.26
CA THR A 333 -17.77 -20.15 18.75
C THR A 333 -16.27 -19.99 19.01
N VAL A 334 -15.77 -20.42 20.17
CA VAL A 334 -14.35 -20.22 20.55
C VAL A 334 -13.39 -20.95 19.61
N GLY A 335 -13.67 -22.21 19.26
CA GLY A 335 -12.83 -22.97 18.32
C GLY A 335 -12.83 -22.41 16.89
N SER A 336 -13.95 -21.81 16.47
CA SER A 336 -14.09 -21.19 15.15
C SER A 336 -13.26 -19.90 15.04
N HIS A 337 -13.32 -19.03 16.05
CA HIS A 337 -12.56 -17.78 16.06
C HIS A 337 -11.05 -18.00 16.16
N VAL A 338 -10.61 -19.03 16.90
CA VAL A 338 -9.20 -19.43 16.96
C VAL A 338 -8.70 -19.90 15.59
N SER A 339 -9.48 -20.73 14.90
CA SER A 339 -9.14 -21.18 13.54
C SER A 339 -9.04 -20.02 12.56
N GLU A 340 -9.97 -19.06 12.61
CA GLU A 340 -10.00 -17.88 11.74
C GLU A 340 -8.77 -16.97 11.97
N SER A 341 -8.41 -16.73 13.23
CA SER A 341 -7.22 -15.93 13.58
C SER A 341 -5.91 -16.58 13.12
N ILE A 342 -5.81 -17.92 13.18
CA ILE A 342 -4.65 -18.65 12.67
C ILE A 342 -4.57 -18.52 11.15
N VAL A 343 -5.68 -18.71 10.44
CA VAL A 343 -5.73 -18.57 8.98
C VAL A 343 -5.32 -17.15 8.57
N HIS A 344 -5.85 -16.12 9.22
CA HIS A 344 -5.46 -14.73 8.94
C HIS A 344 -3.96 -14.48 9.17
N THR A 345 -3.38 -15.05 10.23
CA THR A 345 -1.93 -14.99 10.49
C THR A 345 -1.16 -15.65 9.34
N LYS A 346 -1.59 -16.83 8.89
CA LYS A 346 -0.95 -17.56 7.79
C LYS A 346 -1.06 -16.81 6.45
N MET A 347 -2.20 -16.17 6.19
CA MET A 347 -2.37 -15.28 5.03
C MET A 347 -1.34 -14.14 5.06
N VAL A 348 -1.26 -13.40 6.16
CA VAL A 348 -0.30 -12.29 6.33
C VAL A 348 1.13 -12.75 6.11
N VAL A 349 1.51 -13.90 6.68
CA VAL A 349 2.84 -14.49 6.51
C VAL A 349 3.10 -14.87 5.05
N ALA A 350 2.15 -15.50 4.37
CA ALA A 350 2.31 -15.89 2.98
C ALA A 350 2.46 -14.67 2.04
N TYR A 351 1.61 -13.65 2.21
CA TYR A 351 1.72 -12.39 1.47
C TYR A 351 3.02 -11.64 1.76
N GLY A 352 3.40 -11.50 3.04
CA GLY A 352 4.66 -10.86 3.44
C GLY A 352 5.88 -11.57 2.87
N THR A 353 5.89 -12.90 2.91
CA THR A 353 6.98 -13.74 2.38
C THR A 353 7.11 -13.60 0.87
N HIS A 354 5.98 -13.63 0.15
CA HIS A 354 5.97 -13.44 -1.31
C HIS A 354 6.59 -12.08 -1.69
N ILE A 355 6.08 -11.00 -1.11
CA ILE A 355 6.52 -9.64 -1.47
C ILE A 355 7.98 -9.44 -1.09
N MET A 356 8.43 -9.90 0.08
CA MET A 356 9.83 -9.86 0.50
C MET A 356 10.76 -10.52 -0.54
N HIS A 357 10.42 -11.72 -1.03
CA HIS A 357 11.20 -12.37 -2.09
C HIS A 357 11.19 -11.58 -3.40
N VAL A 358 10.06 -10.96 -3.75
CA VAL A 358 9.99 -10.05 -4.91
C VAL A 358 10.89 -8.83 -4.71
N LEU A 359 11.01 -8.28 -3.51
CA LEU A 359 11.93 -7.18 -3.22
C LEU A 359 13.40 -7.59 -3.37
N HIS A 360 13.79 -8.81 -2.97
CA HIS A 360 15.14 -9.33 -3.27
C HIS A 360 15.40 -9.41 -4.79
N ILE A 361 14.40 -9.84 -5.58
CA ILE A 361 14.51 -9.88 -7.05
C ILE A 361 14.68 -8.47 -7.62
N LEU A 362 13.89 -7.50 -7.15
CA LEU A 362 13.99 -6.11 -7.60
C LEU A 362 15.34 -5.48 -7.25
N LEU A 363 15.89 -5.80 -6.07
CA LEU A 363 17.20 -5.32 -5.62
C LEU A 363 18.36 -5.86 -6.48
N ALA A 364 18.23 -7.06 -7.04
CA ALA A 364 19.23 -7.61 -7.97
C ALA A 364 19.34 -6.78 -9.28
N GLY A 365 18.35 -5.95 -9.59
CA GLY A 365 18.55 -4.73 -10.37
C GLY A 365 18.20 -4.78 -11.86
N LYS A 366 17.45 -5.78 -12.32
CA LYS A 366 16.91 -5.82 -13.70
C LYS A 366 15.38 -5.80 -13.69
N TRP A 367 14.81 -4.60 -13.83
CA TRP A 367 13.35 -4.40 -13.82
C TRP A 367 12.72 -4.52 -15.21
N ASP A 368 13.48 -4.25 -16.28
CA ASP A 368 12.95 -4.32 -17.66
C ASP A 368 12.91 -5.76 -18.17
N PRO A 369 11.71 -6.34 -18.44
CA PRO A 369 11.58 -7.71 -18.93
C PRO A 369 12.27 -7.93 -20.28
N ILE A 370 12.41 -6.90 -21.11
CA ILE A 370 13.12 -7.03 -22.40
C ILE A 370 14.63 -7.10 -22.18
N ASN A 371 15.21 -6.22 -21.35
CA ASN A 371 16.62 -6.31 -20.99
C ASN A 371 16.97 -7.64 -20.30
N LEU A 372 16.04 -8.21 -19.53
CA LEU A 372 16.16 -9.55 -18.96
C LEU A 372 16.23 -10.64 -20.03
N LEU A 373 15.39 -10.58 -21.06
CA LEU A 373 15.35 -11.56 -22.16
C LEU A 373 16.54 -11.47 -23.12
N ASP A 374 16.99 -10.24 -23.40
CA ASP A 374 18.14 -9.97 -24.28
C ASP A 374 19.44 -10.45 -23.64
N ASP A 375 19.60 -10.23 -22.33
CA ASP A 375 20.77 -10.64 -21.54
C ASP A 375 22.11 -10.21 -22.15
N ASN A 376 22.17 -8.97 -22.66
CA ASN A 376 23.35 -8.41 -23.34
C ASN A 376 24.62 -8.36 -22.46
N ASP A 377 24.47 -8.38 -21.13
CA ASP A 377 25.51 -8.35 -20.11
C ASP A 377 25.85 -9.74 -19.53
N LEU A 378 25.26 -10.82 -20.07
CA LEU A 378 25.46 -12.21 -19.62
C LEU A 378 25.12 -12.43 -18.14
N TRP A 379 24.21 -11.62 -17.57
CA TRP A 379 23.82 -11.68 -16.17
C TRP A 379 23.21 -13.03 -15.79
N ILE A 380 22.55 -13.74 -16.72
CA ILE A 380 21.99 -15.09 -16.48
C ILE A 380 23.06 -16.09 -16.03
N SER A 381 24.33 -15.84 -16.32
CA SER A 381 25.45 -16.70 -15.89
C SER A 381 26.07 -16.29 -14.54
N SER A 382 25.53 -15.27 -13.87
CA SER A 382 26.08 -14.73 -12.62
C SER A 382 25.50 -15.38 -11.36
N GLU A 383 26.24 -15.31 -10.25
CA GLU A 383 25.72 -15.72 -8.93
C GLU A 383 24.50 -14.90 -8.49
N SER A 384 24.46 -13.62 -8.86
CA SER A 384 23.32 -12.73 -8.60
C SER A 384 22.04 -13.23 -9.26
N PHE A 385 22.13 -13.76 -10.49
CA PHE A 385 20.99 -14.39 -11.16
C PHE A 385 20.55 -15.66 -10.44
N ILE A 386 21.48 -16.52 -10.04
CA ILE A 386 21.15 -17.77 -9.32
C ILE A 386 20.42 -17.46 -8.01
N SER A 387 20.91 -16.47 -7.25
CA SER A 387 20.26 -16.00 -6.02
C SER A 387 18.87 -15.44 -6.29
N ALA A 388 18.70 -14.55 -7.28
CA ALA A 388 17.42 -13.97 -7.64
C ALA A 388 16.42 -15.04 -8.15
N MET A 389 16.90 -16.04 -8.88
CA MET A 389 16.09 -17.18 -9.33
C MET A 389 15.63 -18.03 -8.16
N GLY A 390 16.48 -18.25 -7.14
CA GLY A 390 16.10 -18.89 -5.88
C GLY A 390 14.93 -18.16 -5.21
N HIS A 391 15.01 -16.83 -5.10
CA HIS A 391 13.91 -16.00 -4.60
C HIS A 391 12.65 -16.09 -5.47
N ALA A 392 12.75 -16.20 -6.80
CA ALA A 392 11.59 -16.36 -7.67
C ALA A 392 10.85 -17.70 -7.44
N VAL A 393 11.60 -18.77 -7.17
CA VAL A 393 11.01 -20.07 -6.78
C VAL A 393 10.34 -19.96 -5.41
N SER A 394 11.00 -19.37 -4.40
CA SER A 394 10.41 -19.19 -3.07
C SER A 394 9.19 -18.25 -3.07
N ALA A 395 9.18 -17.23 -3.93
CA ALA A 395 8.01 -16.37 -4.14
C ALA A 395 6.82 -17.16 -4.73
N ALA A 396 7.09 -18.10 -5.64
CA ALA A 396 6.07 -18.99 -6.19
C ALA A 396 5.57 -20.00 -5.15
N GLU A 397 6.43 -20.51 -4.26
CA GLU A 397 6.03 -21.35 -3.12
C GLU A 397 5.11 -20.57 -2.17
N ALA A 398 5.50 -19.36 -1.77
CA ALA A 398 4.64 -18.48 -0.98
C ALA A 398 3.31 -18.16 -1.69
N SER A 399 3.31 -18.05 -3.03
CA SER A 399 2.07 -17.89 -3.81
C SER A 399 1.17 -19.13 -3.74
N SER A 400 1.75 -20.33 -3.60
CA SER A 400 0.98 -21.54 -3.38
C SER A 400 0.28 -21.49 -2.02
N ASP A 401 0.98 -21.05 -0.98
CA ASP A 401 0.42 -20.89 0.36
C ASP A 401 -0.67 -19.82 0.38
N ILE A 402 -0.45 -18.70 -0.32
CA ILE A 402 -1.50 -17.67 -0.50
C ILE A 402 -2.76 -18.31 -1.12
N LEU A 403 -2.63 -19.09 -2.18
CA LEU A 403 -3.79 -19.74 -2.83
C LEU A 403 -4.49 -20.80 -1.96
N GLU A 404 -3.81 -21.34 -0.94
CA GLU A 404 -4.41 -22.24 0.05
C GLU A 404 -5.33 -21.48 1.00
N TYR A 405 -4.88 -20.31 1.48
CA TYR A 405 -5.61 -19.53 2.49
C TYR A 405 -6.54 -18.45 1.90
N ASP A 406 -6.23 -17.96 0.70
CA ASP A 406 -6.93 -16.88 -0.02
C ASP A 406 -7.04 -17.24 -1.53
N PRO A 407 -7.89 -18.22 -1.87
CA PRO A 407 -7.93 -18.81 -3.23
C PRO A 407 -8.38 -17.83 -4.32
N ASP A 408 -9.07 -16.75 -3.95
CA ASP A 408 -9.48 -15.69 -4.86
C ASP A 408 -8.58 -14.45 -4.80
N LEU A 409 -7.53 -14.42 -3.97
CA LEU A 409 -6.64 -13.25 -3.81
C LEU A 409 -7.40 -11.98 -3.41
N SER A 410 -8.45 -12.12 -2.60
CA SER A 410 -9.32 -11.03 -2.17
C SER A 410 -8.75 -10.23 -0.99
N PHE A 411 -7.70 -10.73 -0.32
CA PHE A 411 -7.08 -10.04 0.81
C PHE A 411 -6.34 -8.77 0.42
N MET A 412 -5.58 -8.78 -0.68
CA MET A 412 -4.80 -7.62 -1.14
C MET A 412 -4.90 -7.36 -2.66
N PRO A 413 -6.12 -7.23 -3.21
CA PRO A 413 -6.36 -7.28 -4.66
C PRO A 413 -5.74 -6.10 -5.41
N PHE A 414 -5.69 -4.91 -4.80
CA PHE A 414 -5.16 -3.72 -5.44
C PHE A 414 -3.64 -3.77 -5.64
N PHE A 415 -2.89 -4.23 -4.63
CA PHE A 415 -1.43 -4.16 -4.63
C PHE A 415 -0.77 -5.44 -5.15
N PHE A 416 -1.33 -6.62 -4.84
CA PHE A 416 -0.63 -7.90 -5.01
C PHE A 416 -0.21 -8.19 -6.45
N GLY A 417 -1.06 -7.85 -7.41
CA GLY A 417 -0.86 -8.16 -8.82
C GLY A 417 0.47 -7.69 -9.42
N ILE A 418 1.00 -6.57 -8.93
CA ILE A 418 2.29 -6.03 -9.39
C ILE A 418 3.44 -6.88 -8.85
N TYR A 419 3.39 -7.29 -7.59
CA TYR A 419 4.43 -8.13 -7.00
C TYR A 419 4.41 -9.54 -7.59
N LEU A 420 3.21 -10.08 -7.81
CA LEU A 420 3.03 -11.34 -8.52
C LEU A 420 3.64 -11.29 -9.93
N LEU A 421 3.43 -10.21 -10.66
CA LEU A 421 4.02 -10.00 -11.98
C LEU A 421 5.56 -9.93 -11.92
N GLN A 422 6.10 -9.08 -11.03
CA GLN A 422 7.54 -8.89 -10.88
C GLN A 422 8.27 -10.18 -10.50
N GLY A 423 7.72 -10.95 -9.56
CA GLY A 423 8.26 -12.26 -9.18
C GLY A 423 8.24 -13.30 -10.31
N SER A 424 7.45 -13.07 -11.36
CA SER A 424 7.25 -14.03 -12.45
C SER A 424 8.22 -13.84 -13.62
N PHE A 425 8.90 -12.70 -13.74
CA PHE A 425 9.75 -12.43 -14.90
C PHE A 425 10.94 -13.39 -15.02
N LEU A 426 11.60 -13.73 -13.90
CA LEU A 426 12.73 -14.67 -13.92
C LEU A 426 12.29 -16.11 -14.23
N LEU A 427 11.10 -16.51 -13.75
CA LEU A 427 10.50 -17.78 -14.08
C LEU A 427 10.16 -17.87 -15.57
N LEU A 428 9.59 -16.80 -16.14
CA LEU A 428 9.30 -16.70 -17.57
C LEU A 428 10.58 -16.76 -18.42
N LEU A 429 11.61 -16.00 -18.03
CA LEU A 429 12.92 -16.00 -18.69
C LEU A 429 13.53 -17.41 -18.70
N THR A 430 13.53 -18.08 -17.55
CA THR A 430 14.09 -19.44 -17.40
C THR A 430 13.28 -20.46 -18.20
N ALA A 431 11.96 -20.35 -18.20
CA ALA A 431 11.09 -21.19 -19.02
C ALA A 431 11.36 -21.01 -20.52
N ASP A 432 11.63 -19.78 -20.98
CA ASP A 432 11.95 -19.51 -22.38
C ASP A 432 13.34 -20.02 -22.81
N LYS A 433 14.33 -19.90 -21.92
CA LYS A 433 15.72 -20.28 -22.19
C LYS A 433 15.97 -21.79 -22.05
N LEU A 434 15.44 -22.43 -21.00
CA LEU A 434 15.68 -23.84 -20.70
C LEU A 434 14.67 -24.78 -21.38
N GLN A 435 13.46 -24.32 -21.66
CA GLN A 435 12.43 -25.11 -22.35
C GLN A 435 12.25 -26.50 -21.70
N GLY A 436 12.41 -27.59 -22.46
CA GLY A 436 12.29 -28.96 -21.98
C GLY A 436 13.35 -29.37 -20.94
N ASP A 437 14.44 -28.62 -20.82
CA ASP A 437 15.52 -28.86 -19.85
C ASP A 437 15.29 -28.11 -18.52
N ALA A 438 14.16 -27.41 -18.37
CA ALA A 438 13.82 -26.74 -17.12
C ALA A 438 13.62 -27.74 -15.98
N SER A 439 14.16 -27.41 -14.80
CA SER A 439 14.03 -28.28 -13.62
C SER A 439 12.57 -28.41 -13.15
N PRO A 440 12.18 -29.54 -12.52
CA PRO A 440 10.81 -29.75 -12.05
C PRO A 440 10.30 -28.68 -11.06
N SER A 441 11.19 -28.09 -10.27
CA SER A 441 10.85 -27.00 -9.34
C SER A 441 10.44 -25.74 -10.10
N VAL A 442 11.17 -25.37 -11.17
CA VAL A 442 10.82 -24.24 -12.04
C VAL A 442 9.48 -24.49 -12.74
N VAL A 443 9.24 -25.70 -13.25
CA VAL A 443 7.96 -26.06 -13.87
C VAL A 443 6.79 -25.87 -12.89
N ARG A 444 6.93 -26.38 -11.66
CA ARG A 444 5.92 -26.24 -10.59
C ARG A 444 5.71 -24.78 -10.19
N ALA A 445 6.78 -23.99 -10.10
CA ALA A 445 6.70 -22.57 -9.81
C ALA A 445 5.92 -21.84 -10.92
N CYS A 446 6.22 -22.10 -12.19
CA CYS A 446 5.48 -21.56 -13.33
C CYS A 446 3.99 -21.93 -13.30
N GLU A 447 3.64 -23.17 -12.98
CA GLU A 447 2.24 -23.61 -12.83
C GLU A 447 1.50 -22.87 -11.72
N THR A 448 2.15 -22.66 -10.58
CA THR A 448 1.58 -21.94 -9.45
C THR A 448 1.36 -20.47 -9.78
N ILE A 449 2.33 -19.84 -10.42
CA ILE A 449 2.20 -18.46 -10.91
C ILE A 449 1.07 -18.30 -11.92
N VAL A 450 0.88 -19.25 -12.83
CA VAL A 450 -0.26 -19.22 -13.77
C VAL A 450 -1.60 -19.26 -13.01
N ARG A 451 -1.73 -20.16 -12.02
CA ARG A 451 -2.94 -20.23 -11.18
C ARG A 451 -3.18 -18.94 -10.39
N ALA A 452 -2.13 -18.36 -9.82
CA ALA A 452 -2.21 -17.10 -9.09
C ALA A 452 -2.66 -15.95 -9.99
N HIS A 453 -2.12 -15.85 -11.21
CA HIS A 453 -2.58 -14.84 -12.18
C HIS A 453 -4.03 -15.09 -12.64
N GLU A 454 -4.47 -16.34 -12.72
CA GLU A 454 -5.86 -16.68 -13.03
C GLU A 454 -6.82 -16.20 -11.94
N ALA A 455 -6.51 -16.46 -10.66
CA ALA A 455 -7.27 -15.93 -9.53
C ALA A 455 -7.25 -14.39 -9.50
N CYS A 456 -6.08 -13.78 -9.67
CA CYS A 456 -5.91 -12.33 -9.57
C CYS A 456 -6.74 -11.59 -10.64
N VAL A 457 -6.77 -12.11 -11.87
CA VAL A 457 -7.58 -11.55 -12.97
C VAL A 457 -9.08 -11.62 -12.71
N VAL A 458 -9.55 -12.66 -12.01
CA VAL A 458 -10.97 -12.80 -11.66
C VAL A 458 -11.37 -11.74 -10.63
N THR A 459 -10.50 -11.49 -9.65
CA THR A 459 -10.78 -10.58 -8.53
C THR A 459 -10.56 -9.11 -8.88
N LEU A 460 -9.45 -8.77 -9.54
CA LEU A 460 -9.19 -7.43 -10.05
C LEU A 460 -8.71 -7.51 -11.50
N ASN A 461 -9.68 -7.41 -12.42
CA ASN A 461 -9.42 -7.55 -13.85
C ASN A 461 -8.61 -6.36 -14.40
N THR A 462 -7.30 -6.51 -14.44
CA THR A 462 -6.39 -5.57 -15.09
C THR A 462 -5.86 -6.14 -16.41
N GLU A 463 -5.68 -5.26 -17.41
CA GLU A 463 -5.19 -5.67 -18.72
C GLU A 463 -3.81 -6.33 -18.68
N TYR A 464 -2.88 -5.79 -17.88
CA TYR A 464 -1.52 -6.31 -17.80
C TYR A 464 -1.50 -7.75 -17.28
N GLN A 465 -2.30 -8.08 -16.26
CA GLN A 465 -2.38 -9.44 -15.74
C GLN A 465 -2.99 -10.40 -16.75
N ARG A 466 -4.07 -10.01 -17.45
CA ARG A 466 -4.70 -10.84 -18.51
C ARG A 466 -3.70 -11.18 -19.60
N THR A 467 -2.92 -10.18 -19.99
CA THR A 467 -1.92 -10.27 -21.04
C THR A 467 -0.72 -11.12 -20.60
N PHE A 468 -0.18 -10.86 -19.42
CA PHE A 468 0.93 -11.64 -18.86
C PHE A 468 0.56 -13.11 -18.62
N ARG A 469 -0.65 -13.40 -18.11
CA ARG A 469 -1.17 -14.76 -17.97
C ARG A 469 -1.11 -15.54 -19.28
N LYS A 470 -1.48 -14.92 -20.41
CA LYS A 470 -1.42 -15.56 -21.73
C LYS A 470 0.02 -15.87 -22.12
N VAL A 471 0.95 -14.94 -21.89
CA VAL A 471 2.39 -15.12 -22.13
C VAL A 471 2.95 -16.28 -21.31
N MET A 472 2.66 -16.32 -20.00
CA MET A 472 3.15 -17.35 -19.10
C MET A 472 2.60 -18.74 -19.45
N ARG A 473 1.30 -18.84 -19.79
CA ARG A 473 0.70 -20.10 -20.28
C ARG A 473 1.35 -20.60 -21.57
N SER A 474 1.68 -19.69 -22.49
CA SER A 474 2.37 -20.03 -23.72
C SER A 474 3.78 -20.56 -23.44
N ALA A 475 4.54 -19.92 -22.55
CA ALA A 475 5.87 -20.38 -22.15
C ALA A 475 5.82 -21.76 -21.47
N LEU A 476 4.87 -21.97 -20.54
CA LEU A 476 4.72 -23.25 -19.85
C LEU A 476 4.34 -24.40 -20.80
N ALA A 477 3.54 -24.13 -21.84
CA ALA A 477 3.21 -25.14 -22.84
C ALA A 477 4.47 -25.63 -23.60
N GLN A 478 5.39 -24.71 -23.90
CA GLN A 478 6.65 -25.02 -24.57
C GLN A 478 7.58 -25.85 -23.68
N VAL A 479 7.71 -25.47 -22.40
CA VAL A 479 8.47 -26.24 -21.40
C VAL A 479 7.98 -27.69 -21.30
N ARG A 480 6.68 -27.93 -21.49
CA ARG A 480 6.09 -29.28 -21.53
C ARG A 480 6.23 -30.01 -22.88
N GLY A 481 7.09 -29.53 -23.78
CA GLY A 481 7.37 -30.14 -25.08
C GLY A 481 6.27 -29.95 -26.13
N ARG A 482 5.26 -29.11 -25.88
CA ARG A 482 4.27 -28.72 -26.90
C ARG A 482 4.84 -27.58 -27.71
N VAL A 483 5.70 -27.89 -28.67
CA VAL A 483 6.32 -26.92 -29.58
C VAL A 483 5.42 -26.75 -30.82
N PRO A 484 4.78 -25.59 -31.02
CA PRO A 484 3.99 -25.33 -32.22
C PRO A 484 4.92 -25.12 -33.43
N GLU A 485 4.46 -25.40 -34.64
CA GLU A 485 5.25 -25.25 -35.88
C GLU A 485 5.82 -23.82 -36.05
N ASP A 486 5.14 -22.80 -35.48
CA ASP A 486 5.52 -21.37 -35.52
C ASP A 486 6.27 -20.89 -34.27
N PHE A 487 7.29 -21.63 -33.82
CA PHE A 487 8.02 -21.31 -32.57
C PHE A 487 8.61 -19.89 -32.53
N GLY A 488 9.29 -19.48 -33.61
CA GLY A 488 9.90 -18.15 -33.68
C GLY A 488 8.87 -17.02 -33.62
N GLU A 489 7.70 -17.23 -34.22
CA GLU A 489 6.60 -16.26 -34.18
C GLU A 489 6.00 -16.13 -32.77
N GLN A 490 5.90 -17.23 -32.02
CA GLN A 490 5.43 -17.18 -30.63
C GLN A 490 6.42 -16.51 -29.69
N GLN A 491 7.72 -16.71 -29.87
CA GLN A 491 8.73 -16.00 -29.09
C GLN A 491 8.71 -14.49 -29.42
N GLN A 492 8.56 -14.13 -30.69
CA GLN A 492 8.44 -12.75 -31.13
C GLN A 492 7.17 -12.09 -30.55
N ARG A 493 6.02 -12.74 -30.63
CA ARG A 493 4.75 -12.25 -30.03
C ARG A 493 4.87 -12.06 -28.51
N ARG A 494 5.55 -12.96 -27.80
CA ARG A 494 5.81 -12.79 -26.35
C ARG A 494 6.68 -11.57 -26.09
N ARG A 495 7.74 -11.34 -26.88
CA ARG A 495 8.57 -10.14 -26.79
C ARG A 495 7.75 -8.87 -27.05
N GLU A 496 6.94 -8.83 -28.09
CA GLU A 496 6.09 -7.68 -28.42
C GLU A 496 5.13 -7.34 -27.28
N VAL A 497 4.55 -8.36 -26.66
CA VAL A 497 3.67 -8.19 -25.51
C VAL A 497 4.42 -7.65 -24.28
N LEU A 498 5.60 -8.21 -23.97
CA LEU A 498 6.41 -7.74 -22.84
C LEU A 498 6.98 -6.34 -23.07
N ALA A 499 7.17 -5.94 -24.33
CA ALA A 499 7.63 -4.60 -24.70
C ALA A 499 6.63 -3.49 -24.34
N LEU A 500 5.37 -3.83 -24.06
CA LEU A 500 4.37 -2.89 -23.52
C LEU A 500 4.61 -2.56 -22.04
N TYR A 501 5.44 -3.36 -21.34
CA TYR A 501 5.64 -3.29 -19.89
C TYR A 501 7.11 -3.04 -19.54
N ARG A 502 7.80 -2.20 -20.32
CA ARG A 502 9.23 -1.95 -20.13
C ARG A 502 9.47 -0.93 -19.03
N TRP A 503 10.48 -1.21 -18.21
CA TRP A 503 11.09 -0.22 -17.31
C TRP A 503 12.35 0.35 -17.95
N SER A 504 12.18 1.26 -18.91
CA SER A 504 13.30 1.93 -19.58
C SER A 504 13.76 3.17 -18.81
N GLY A 505 15.02 3.56 -19.04
CA GLY A 505 15.62 4.75 -18.39
C GLY A 505 15.01 6.10 -18.79
N ASP A 506 14.02 6.10 -19.69
CA ASP A 506 13.19 7.26 -20.05
C ASP A 506 11.99 7.46 -19.11
N GLY A 507 11.80 6.58 -18.12
CA GLY A 507 10.70 6.65 -17.16
C GLY A 507 9.45 5.88 -17.57
N SER A 508 9.53 5.01 -18.60
CA SER A 508 8.43 4.09 -18.93
C SER A 508 8.28 3.00 -17.86
N GLY A 509 7.04 2.56 -17.58
CA GLY A 509 6.70 1.50 -16.61
C GLY A 509 5.47 0.70 -17.02
N LEU A 510 4.84 -0.06 -16.11
CA LEU A 510 3.70 -0.97 -16.36
C LEU A 510 2.41 -0.35 -16.87
N ALA A 511 2.29 0.97 -16.76
CA ALA A 511 1.02 1.66 -16.88
C ALA A 511 1.11 2.83 -17.86
N LEU A 512 1.69 2.56 -19.04
CA LEU A 512 1.56 3.40 -20.24
C LEU A 512 0.58 2.78 -21.24
#